data_AF-A0A6P0SLG5-F1
#
_entry.id   AF-A0A6P0SLG5-F1
#
_cell.length_a   1.000
_cell.length_b   1.000
_cell.length_c   1.000
_cell.angle_alpha   90.00
_cell.angle_beta   90.00
_cell.angle_gamma   90.00
#
_symmetry.space_group_name_H-M   'P 1'
#
loop_
_entity.id
_entity.type
_entity.pdbx_description
1 polymer ?
#
loop_
_entity_poly.entity_id
_entity_poly.type
_entity_poly.pdbx_seq_one_letter_code
_entity_poly.pdbx_strand_id
1 'polypeptide(L)'
;PSQELINKVKDYLEQRRLITTKIHVVRPRYLTISVRLTIHLNREAEAADLLKDVTDKLENFFCPLPNPDHPQGWPFGRNVYVSELYQLLDELEAVDYVTKTNQQDEVFLPNLDSDLGNQQRLVYTDTGQLSAIQLKPEELVNLTITASDIEIISPLKPVDSTG
;
A
#
# COMPACT_ATOMS: atom_id res chain seq x y z
N PRO A 1 -16.75 5.09 12.55
CA PRO A 1 -16.73 6.24 13.50
C PRO A 1 -18.12 6.44 14.14
N SER A 2 -18.16 6.74 15.45
CA SER A 2 -19.38 7.02 16.21
C SER A 2 -19.99 8.38 15.84
N GLN A 3 -21.31 8.55 16.03
CA GLN A 3 -22.01 9.80 15.71
C GLN A 3 -21.49 10.99 16.53
N GLU A 4 -21.06 10.77 17.77
CA GLU A 4 -20.45 11.81 18.60
C GLU A 4 -19.14 12.34 18.02
N LEU A 5 -18.29 11.48 17.46
CA LEU A 5 -17.04 11.89 16.84
C LEU A 5 -17.29 12.74 15.59
N ILE A 6 -18.27 12.36 14.78
CA ILE A 6 -18.66 13.11 13.58
C ILE A 6 -19.18 14.50 13.98
N ASN A 7 -20.02 14.60 15.00
CA ASN A 7 -20.53 15.89 15.48
C ASN A 7 -19.41 16.78 16.02
N LYS A 8 -18.47 16.24 16.82
CA LYS A 8 -17.30 17.00 17.30
C LYS A 8 -16.43 17.53 16.16
N VAL A 9 -16.15 16.71 15.15
CA VAL A 9 -15.37 17.14 13.97
C VAL A 9 -16.13 18.21 13.20
N LYS A 10 -17.44 18.04 13.01
CA LYS A 10 -18.30 19.02 12.33
C LYS A 10 -18.30 20.36 13.06
N ASP A 11 -18.51 20.36 14.38
CA ASP A 11 -18.56 21.58 15.18
C ASP A 11 -17.20 22.29 15.23
N TYR A 12 -16.10 21.53 15.29
CA TYR A 12 -14.74 22.08 15.21
C TYR A 12 -14.45 22.75 13.86
N LEU A 13 -14.89 22.14 12.75
CA LEU A 13 -14.69 22.69 11.41
C LEU A 13 -15.66 23.85 11.11
N GLU A 14 -16.91 23.80 11.58
CA GLU A 14 -17.90 24.87 11.43
C GLU A 14 -17.43 26.19 12.06
N GLN A 15 -16.74 26.14 13.21
CA GLN A 15 -16.19 27.34 13.86
C GLN A 15 -15.12 28.07 13.04
N ARG A 16 -14.50 27.39 12.06
CA ARG A 16 -13.40 27.93 11.22
C ARG A 16 -13.80 28.08 9.76
N ARG A 17 -15.09 27.96 9.46
CA ARG A 17 -15.62 27.99 8.11
C ARG A 17 -15.86 29.43 7.64
N LEU A 18 -15.52 29.72 6.39
CA LEU A 18 -15.98 30.94 5.71
C LEU A 18 -17.51 30.93 5.59
N ILE A 19 -18.14 32.10 5.76
CA ILE A 19 -19.60 32.29 5.87
C ILE A 19 -20.40 31.62 4.73
N THR A 20 -19.80 31.48 3.54
CA THR A 20 -20.44 30.95 2.32
C THR A 20 -20.11 29.49 1.97
N THR A 21 -19.20 28.82 2.68
CA THR A 21 -18.80 27.43 2.35
C THR A 21 -19.67 26.44 3.11
N LYS A 22 -20.09 25.29 2.58
CA LYS A 22 -20.75 24.22 3.38
C LYS A 22 -19.76 23.11 3.67
N ILE A 23 -19.62 22.68 4.93
CA ILE A 23 -18.78 21.54 5.31
C ILE A 23 -19.61 20.26 5.23
N HIS A 24 -19.14 19.28 4.48
CA HIS A 24 -19.75 17.95 4.39
C HIS A 24 -18.77 16.91 4.93
N VAL A 25 -19.04 16.38 6.12
CA VAL A 25 -18.22 15.34 6.75
C VAL A 25 -18.76 13.98 6.30
N VAL A 26 -18.02 13.28 5.44
CA VAL A 26 -18.33 11.92 4.99
C VAL A 26 -17.37 10.92 5.61
N ARG A 27 -17.79 9.65 5.66
CA ARG A 27 -16.90 8.57 6.04
C ARG A 27 -15.88 8.34 4.92
N PRO A 28 -14.60 8.09 5.25
CA PRO A 28 -13.60 7.75 4.25
C PRO A 28 -13.98 6.43 3.59
N ARG A 29 -13.87 6.36 2.27
CA ARG A 29 -14.00 5.09 1.53
C ARG A 29 -12.64 4.42 1.52
N TYR A 30 -12.60 3.11 1.66
CA TYR A 30 -11.35 2.35 1.59
C TYR A 30 -11.35 1.53 0.31
N LEU A 31 -10.29 1.69 -0.49
CA LEU A 31 -10.00 0.84 -1.63
C LEU A 31 -9.02 -0.23 -1.18
N THR A 32 -9.48 -1.49 -1.13
CA THR A 32 -8.60 -2.61 -0.81
C THR A 32 -7.66 -2.88 -1.98
N ILE A 33 -6.36 -2.84 -1.73
CA ILE A 33 -5.32 -3.23 -2.66
C ILE A 33 -4.54 -4.41 -2.07
N SER A 34 -4.09 -5.30 -2.93
CA SER A 34 -3.17 -6.37 -2.59
C SER A 34 -1.90 -6.24 -3.40
N VAL A 35 -0.79 -6.60 -2.78
CA VAL A 35 0.54 -6.48 -3.35
C VAL A 35 1.14 -7.87 -3.46
N ARG A 36 1.68 -8.20 -4.64
CA ARG A 36 2.33 -9.46 -4.95
C ARG A 36 3.69 -9.20 -5.59
N LEU A 37 4.75 -9.69 -4.96
CA LEU A 37 6.11 -9.41 -5.41
C LEU A 37 7.11 -10.45 -4.91
N THR A 38 8.18 -10.61 -5.68
CA THR A 38 9.27 -11.53 -5.37
C THR A 38 10.46 -10.70 -4.92
N ILE A 39 10.87 -10.90 -3.66
CA ILE A 39 11.97 -10.17 -3.01
C ILE A 39 13.20 -11.05 -2.98
N HIS A 40 14.31 -10.55 -3.50
CA HIS A 40 15.61 -11.21 -3.41
C HIS A 40 16.38 -10.62 -2.24
N LEU A 41 16.84 -11.49 -1.34
CA LEU A 41 17.60 -11.10 -0.16
C LEU A 41 19.08 -10.90 -0.49
N ASN A 42 19.71 -9.98 0.22
CA ASN A 42 21.16 -9.88 0.25
C ASN A 42 21.78 -11.13 0.93
N ARG A 43 23.03 -11.45 0.60
CA ARG A 43 23.74 -12.65 1.07
C ARG A 43 23.98 -12.67 2.58
N GLU A 44 23.90 -11.50 3.22
CA GLU A 44 24.14 -11.32 4.65
C GLU A 44 22.84 -11.21 5.46
N ALA A 45 21.68 -11.18 4.79
CA ALA A 45 20.38 -10.97 5.43
C ALA A 45 19.65 -12.29 5.72
N GLU A 46 19.03 -12.39 6.90
CA GLU A 46 18.18 -13.51 7.26
C GLU A 46 16.73 -13.30 6.81
N ALA A 47 16.12 -14.35 6.26
CA ALA A 47 14.75 -14.31 5.75
C ALA A 47 13.67 -14.29 6.85
N ALA A 48 14.03 -14.61 8.09
CA ALA A 48 13.07 -14.90 9.17
C ALA A 48 12.22 -13.67 9.57
N ASP A 49 12.78 -12.47 9.47
CA ASP A 49 12.09 -11.22 9.85
C ASP A 49 11.74 -10.31 8.67
N LEU A 50 12.29 -10.57 7.47
CA LEU A 50 12.07 -9.72 6.29
C LEU A 50 10.58 -9.58 5.93
N LEU A 51 9.81 -10.67 5.94
CA LEU A 51 8.39 -10.60 5.57
C LEU A 51 7.62 -9.64 6.48
N LYS A 52 7.97 -9.64 7.77
CA LYS A 52 7.39 -8.75 8.76
C LYS A 52 7.84 -7.32 8.52
N ASP A 53 9.13 -7.08 8.31
CA ASP A 53 9.65 -5.74 8.04
C ASP A 53 9.06 -5.12 6.78
N VAL A 54 8.91 -5.91 5.72
CA VAL A 54 8.25 -5.52 4.47
C VAL A 54 6.77 -5.17 4.72
N THR A 55 6.06 -6.01 5.46
CA THR A 55 4.65 -5.79 5.80
C THR A 55 4.50 -4.51 6.62
N ASP A 56 5.30 -4.35 7.68
CA ASP A 56 5.30 -3.19 8.56
C ASP A 56 5.64 -1.91 7.77
N LYS A 57 6.61 -1.98 6.84
CA LYS A 57 6.99 -0.82 6.01
C LYS A 57 5.86 -0.42 5.05
N LEU A 58 5.22 -1.39 4.39
CA LEU A 58 4.11 -1.12 3.48
C LEU A 58 2.87 -0.60 4.23
N GLU A 59 2.55 -1.18 5.39
CA GLU A 59 1.46 -0.70 6.25
C GLU A 59 1.71 0.73 6.74
N ASN A 60 2.94 1.05 7.14
CA ASN A 60 3.33 2.40 7.53
C ASN A 60 3.26 3.39 6.36
N PHE A 61 3.66 2.97 5.15
CA PHE A 61 3.62 3.82 3.96
C PHE A 61 2.20 4.22 3.56
N PHE A 62 1.26 3.27 3.60
CA PHE A 62 -0.15 3.52 3.28
C PHE A 62 -0.98 4.00 4.47
N CYS A 63 -0.36 4.21 5.64
CA CYS A 63 -1.07 4.67 6.82
C CYS A 63 -1.61 6.10 6.59
N PRO A 64 -2.93 6.33 6.70
CA PRO A 64 -3.52 7.66 6.50
C PRO A 64 -3.19 8.63 7.64
N LEU A 65 -2.67 8.11 8.76
CA LEU A 65 -2.32 8.90 9.92
C LEU A 65 -0.83 9.28 9.87
N PRO A 66 -0.45 10.45 10.40
CA PRO A 66 0.94 10.83 10.54
C PRO A 66 1.75 9.78 11.31
N ASN A 67 2.89 9.41 10.75
CA ASN A 67 3.89 8.57 11.42
C ASN A 67 5.29 9.22 11.27
N PRO A 68 6.32 8.75 12.00
CA PRO A 68 7.65 9.34 11.94
C PRO A 68 8.25 9.41 10.53
N ASP A 69 7.95 8.41 9.69
CA ASP A 69 8.43 8.31 8.30
C ASP A 69 7.64 9.23 7.35
N HIS A 70 6.35 9.45 7.62
CA HIS A 70 5.41 10.25 6.86
C HIS A 70 4.63 11.20 7.78
N PRO A 71 5.15 12.42 8.04
CA PRO A 71 4.55 13.36 8.99
C PRO A 71 3.18 13.88 8.57
N GLN A 72 2.75 13.65 7.33
CA GLN A 72 1.41 14.00 6.83
C GLN A 72 0.48 12.79 6.69
N GLY A 73 0.99 11.55 6.82
CA GLY A 73 0.27 10.33 6.46
C GLY A 73 -0.01 10.22 4.94
N TRP A 74 -0.64 9.11 4.54
CA TRP A 74 -1.08 8.90 3.16
C TRP A 74 -2.28 9.81 2.84
N PRO A 75 -2.17 10.71 1.85
CA PRO A 75 -3.23 11.66 1.53
C PRO A 75 -4.40 11.00 0.80
N PHE A 76 -5.60 11.52 1.08
CA PHE A 76 -6.84 11.12 0.42
C PHE A 76 -6.77 11.29 -1.10
N GLY A 77 -7.22 10.26 -1.83
CA GLY A 77 -7.26 10.27 -3.30
C GLY A 77 -5.91 10.30 -4.01
N ARG A 78 -4.79 10.10 -3.29
CA ARG A 78 -3.50 9.92 -3.93
C ARG A 78 -3.42 8.56 -4.60
N ASN A 79 -3.02 8.57 -5.87
CA ASN A 79 -2.75 7.38 -6.65
C ASN A 79 -1.63 6.56 -6.04
N VAL A 80 -1.75 5.24 -6.14
CA VAL A 80 -0.68 4.31 -5.75
C VAL A 80 0.16 4.04 -6.98
N TYR A 81 1.45 4.35 -6.92
CA TYR A 81 2.36 4.07 -8.03
C TYR A 81 3.17 2.81 -7.74
N VAL A 82 3.28 1.94 -8.74
CA VAL A 82 4.06 0.70 -8.63
C VAL A 82 5.55 1.02 -8.43
N SER A 83 6.05 2.10 -9.03
CA SER A 83 7.43 2.57 -8.82
C SER A 83 7.73 2.98 -7.38
N GLU A 84 6.75 3.55 -6.66
CA GLU A 84 6.93 3.92 -5.25
C GLU A 84 7.05 2.68 -4.37
N LEU A 85 6.32 1.60 -4.69
CA LEU A 85 6.45 0.32 -4.00
C LEU A 85 7.83 -0.29 -4.21
N TYR A 86 8.33 -0.27 -5.45
CA TYR A 86 9.69 -0.72 -5.75
C TYR A 86 10.73 0.05 -4.95
N GLN A 87 10.65 1.39 -4.97
CA GLN A 87 11.58 2.23 -4.22
C GLN A 87 11.50 1.96 -2.71
N LEU A 88 10.30 1.85 -2.15
CA LEU A 88 10.11 1.62 -0.71
C LEU A 88 10.74 0.31 -0.24
N LEU A 89 10.65 -0.74 -1.07
CA LEU A 89 11.20 -2.04 -0.74
C LEU A 89 12.71 -2.14 -1.00
N ASP A 90 13.21 -1.40 -2.00
CA ASP A 90 14.64 -1.29 -2.31
C ASP A 90 15.40 -0.51 -1.21
N GLU A 91 14.71 0.34 -0.45
CA GLU A 91 15.27 1.04 0.72
C GLU A 91 15.52 0.13 1.92
N LEU A 92 15.02 -1.11 1.92
CA LEU A 92 15.29 -2.08 2.99
C LEU A 92 16.68 -2.70 2.82
N GLU A 93 17.54 -2.55 3.82
CA GLU A 93 18.95 -3.03 3.79
C GLU A 93 19.07 -4.55 3.50
N ALA A 94 18.06 -5.33 3.88
CA ALA A 94 18.00 -6.76 3.65
C ALA A 94 17.68 -7.15 2.19
N VAL A 95 17.16 -6.22 1.38
CA VAL A 95 16.73 -6.46 0.00
C VAL A 95 17.86 -6.16 -0.98
N ASP A 96 18.11 -7.09 -1.91
CA ASP A 96 19.06 -6.91 -3.02
C ASP A 96 18.34 -6.34 -4.25
N TYR A 97 17.17 -6.90 -4.60
CA TYR A 97 16.26 -6.36 -5.62
C TYR A 97 14.87 -6.99 -5.53
N VAL A 98 13.86 -6.32 -6.10
CA VAL A 98 12.47 -6.79 -6.15
C VAL A 98 12.04 -7.04 -7.60
N THR A 99 11.33 -8.13 -7.86
CA THR A 99 10.82 -8.50 -9.19
C THR A 99 9.33 -8.87 -9.16
N LYS A 100 8.72 -8.93 -10.35
CA LYS A 100 7.33 -9.41 -10.50
C LYS A 100 7.25 -10.90 -10.23
N THR A 101 6.26 -11.32 -9.45
CA THR A 101 5.97 -12.73 -9.23
C THR A 101 5.24 -13.32 -10.43
N ASN A 102 5.81 -14.35 -11.06
CA ASN A 102 5.17 -15.16 -12.10
C ASN A 102 4.48 -14.36 -13.24
N GLN A 103 5.05 -13.22 -13.65
CA GLN A 103 4.50 -12.31 -14.68
C GLN A 103 3.11 -11.74 -14.35
N GLN A 104 2.70 -11.80 -13.07
CA GLN A 104 1.46 -11.19 -12.60
C GLN A 104 1.69 -9.71 -12.23
N ASP A 105 0.60 -8.96 -12.18
CA ASP A 105 0.63 -7.56 -11.75
C ASP A 105 1.05 -7.47 -10.28
N GLU A 106 1.95 -6.54 -9.98
CA GLU A 106 2.54 -6.33 -8.66
C GLU A 106 1.52 -5.83 -7.65
N VAL A 107 0.51 -5.11 -8.14
CA VAL A 107 -0.58 -4.58 -7.33
C VAL A 107 -1.87 -4.91 -8.03
N PHE A 108 -2.83 -5.43 -7.28
CA PHE A 108 -4.13 -5.79 -7.81
C PHE A 108 -5.22 -5.48 -6.80
N LEU A 109 -6.46 -5.41 -7.28
CA LEU A 109 -7.62 -5.20 -6.43
C LEU A 109 -8.24 -6.58 -6.15
N PRO A 110 -8.13 -7.13 -4.92
CA PRO A 110 -8.60 -8.49 -4.64
C PRO A 110 -10.13 -8.65 -4.77
N ASN A 111 -10.89 -7.55 -4.72
CA ASN A 111 -12.35 -7.55 -4.79
C ASN A 111 -12.90 -6.97 -6.11
N LEU A 112 -12.11 -7.05 -7.20
CA LEU A 112 -12.43 -6.46 -8.51
C LEU A 112 -13.77 -6.98 -9.08
N ASP A 113 -14.14 -8.22 -8.76
CA ASP A 113 -15.23 -8.98 -9.36
C ASP A 113 -16.63 -8.39 -9.10
N SER A 114 -16.76 -7.53 -8.08
CA SER A 114 -18.05 -7.01 -7.61
C SER A 114 -18.36 -5.57 -8.02
N ASP A 115 -17.40 -4.84 -8.60
CA ASP A 115 -17.54 -3.40 -8.82
C ASP A 115 -16.88 -2.97 -10.15
N LEU A 116 -17.67 -2.98 -11.22
CA LEU A 116 -17.27 -2.62 -12.60
C LEU A 116 -16.55 -1.25 -12.68
N GLY A 117 -16.79 -0.35 -11.72
CA GLY A 117 -16.11 0.94 -11.62
C GLY A 117 -14.63 0.84 -11.22
N ASN A 118 -14.17 -0.31 -10.71
CA ASN A 118 -12.80 -0.49 -10.25
C ASN A 118 -11.83 -0.89 -11.36
N GLN A 119 -12.31 -1.45 -12.47
CA GLN A 119 -11.46 -1.83 -13.61
C GLN A 119 -10.84 -0.60 -14.31
N GLN A 120 -11.51 0.55 -14.28
CA GLN A 120 -11.04 1.79 -14.92
C GLN A 120 -9.96 2.52 -14.11
N ARG A 121 -9.56 1.98 -12.95
CA ARG A 121 -8.58 2.60 -12.06
C ARG A 121 -7.15 2.13 -12.32
N LEU A 122 -6.98 1.02 -13.02
CA LEU A 122 -5.69 0.43 -13.32
C LEU A 122 -5.07 1.16 -14.51
N VAL A 123 -3.97 1.86 -14.26
CA VAL A 123 -3.22 2.60 -15.27
C VAL A 123 -2.07 1.74 -15.73
N TYR A 124 -2.14 1.29 -16.97
CA TYR A 124 -1.08 0.50 -17.61
C TYR A 124 -0.18 1.42 -18.45
N THR A 125 1.09 1.06 -18.51
CA THR A 125 2.09 1.63 -19.42
C THR A 125 1.82 1.16 -20.84
N ASP A 126 2.39 1.83 -21.85
CA ASP A 126 2.35 1.40 -23.27
C ASP A 126 2.87 -0.03 -23.49
N THR A 127 3.70 -0.52 -22.56
CA THR A 127 4.24 -1.89 -22.53
C THR A 127 3.28 -2.94 -21.95
N GLY A 128 2.08 -2.53 -21.50
CA GLY A 128 1.09 -3.41 -20.87
C GLY A 128 1.37 -3.71 -19.39
N GLN A 129 2.33 -3.02 -18.76
CA GLN A 129 2.65 -3.19 -17.33
C GLN A 129 1.89 -2.19 -16.47
N LEU A 130 1.34 -2.64 -15.33
CA LEU A 130 0.68 -1.76 -14.38
C LEU A 130 1.68 -0.70 -13.85
N SER A 131 1.31 0.57 -13.99
CA SER A 131 2.10 1.72 -13.53
C SER A 131 1.50 2.34 -12.27
N ALA A 132 0.17 2.45 -12.20
CA ALA A 132 -0.50 3.06 -11.07
C ALA A 132 -1.94 2.55 -10.87
N ILE A 133 -2.45 2.72 -9.66
CA ILE A 133 -3.87 2.57 -9.32
C ILE A 133 -4.41 3.95 -8.96
N GLN A 134 -5.44 4.39 -9.68
CA GLN A 134 -6.09 5.67 -9.46
C GLN A 134 -7.13 5.60 -8.34
N LEU A 135 -6.96 6.46 -7.34
CA LEU A 135 -7.88 6.61 -6.22
C LEU A 135 -8.83 7.80 -6.45
N LYS A 136 -10.03 7.72 -5.88
CA LYS A 136 -10.96 8.86 -5.86
C LYS A 136 -10.61 9.81 -4.72
N PRO A 137 -10.94 11.11 -4.82
CA PRO A 137 -10.63 12.11 -3.79
C PRO A 137 -11.07 11.75 -2.37
N GLU A 138 -12.13 10.96 -2.22
CA GLU A 138 -12.69 10.52 -0.94
C GLU A 138 -12.18 9.14 -0.46
N GLU A 139 -11.20 8.56 -1.15
CA GLU A 139 -10.70 7.22 -0.88
C GLU A 139 -9.33 7.20 -0.20
N LEU A 140 -9.14 6.18 0.63
CA LEU A 140 -7.89 5.78 1.23
C LEU A 140 -7.52 4.38 0.77
N VAL A 141 -6.22 4.09 0.82
CA VAL A 141 -5.71 2.75 0.59
C VAL A 141 -5.99 1.88 1.82
N ASN A 142 -6.49 0.67 1.59
CA ASN A 142 -6.49 -0.40 2.57
C ASN A 142 -5.62 -1.53 2.03
N LEU A 143 -4.45 -1.71 2.61
CA LEU A 143 -3.52 -2.73 2.17
C LEU A 143 -3.93 -4.10 2.72
N THR A 144 -3.87 -5.14 1.89
CA THR A 144 -4.05 -6.52 2.31
C THR A 144 -2.95 -7.37 1.69
N ILE A 145 -2.00 -7.80 2.51
CA ILE A 145 -0.90 -8.67 2.12
C ILE A 145 -1.21 -10.09 2.61
N THR A 146 -1.14 -11.05 1.71
CA THR A 146 -1.13 -12.47 2.07
C THR A 146 0.31 -12.97 2.06
N ALA A 147 0.70 -13.82 3.00
CA ALA A 147 2.03 -14.46 2.98
C ALA A 147 2.29 -15.24 1.67
N SER A 148 1.24 -15.70 0.99
CA SER A 148 1.33 -16.37 -0.31
C SER A 148 1.56 -15.42 -1.49
N ASP A 149 1.36 -14.11 -1.31
CA ASP A 149 1.57 -13.10 -2.36
C ASP A 149 3.01 -12.55 -2.35
N ILE A 150 3.78 -12.76 -1.27
CA ILE A 150 5.18 -12.33 -1.19
C ILE A 150 6.08 -13.55 -1.25
N GLU A 151 6.86 -13.68 -2.32
CA GLU A 151 7.87 -14.72 -2.46
C GLU A 151 9.23 -14.16 -2.02
N ILE A 152 9.91 -14.84 -1.10
CA ILE A 152 11.25 -14.44 -0.64
C ILE A 152 12.28 -15.44 -1.14
N ILE A 153 13.23 -14.98 -1.95
CA ILE A 153 14.31 -15.79 -2.49
C ILE A 153 15.60 -15.43 -1.76
N SER A 154 16.06 -16.35 -0.91
CA SER A 154 17.38 -16.22 -0.28
C SER A 154 18.46 -16.84 -1.18
N PRO A 155 19.60 -16.16 -1.40
CA PRO A 155 20.74 -16.72 -2.12
C PRO A 155 21.49 -17.80 -1.32
N LEU A 156 21.18 -17.97 -0.03
CA LEU A 156 21.80 -18.99 0.81
C LEU A 156 21.04 -20.32 0.69
N LYS A 157 21.71 -21.30 0.09
CA LYS A 157 21.30 -22.71 0.15
C LYS A 157 21.34 -23.15 1.62
N PRO A 158 20.33 -23.85 2.17
CA PRO A 158 20.48 -24.43 3.50
C PRO A 158 21.71 -25.34 3.46
N VAL A 159 22.71 -25.02 4.28
CA VAL A 159 23.89 -25.88 4.41
C VAL A 159 23.39 -27.13 5.14
N ASP A 160 23.21 -28.21 4.37
CA ASP A 160 22.93 -29.52 4.93
C ASP A 160 24.04 -29.87 5.90
N SER A 161 23.75 -29.70 7.19
CA SER A 161 24.64 -30.10 8.28
C SER A 161 24.50 -31.61 8.45
N THR A 162 25.12 -32.38 7.56
CA THR A 162 25.41 -33.80 7.78
C THR A 162 26.91 -33.94 7.94
N GLY A 163 27.36 -34.10 9.18
CA GLY A 163 28.73 -34.41 9.59
C GLY A 163 28.73 -35.15 10.91
#